data_AF-A0A382JVL9-F1
#
_entry.id   AF-A0A382JVL9-F1
#
_cell.length_a   1.000
_cell.length_b   1.000
_cell.length_c   1.000
_cell.angle_alpha   90.00
_cell.angle_beta   90.00
_cell.angle_gamma   90.00
#
_symmetry.space_group_name_H-M   'P 1'
#
loop_
_entity.id
_entity.type
_entity.pdbx_description
1 polymer ?
#
loop_
_entity_poly.entity_id
_entity_poly.type
_entity_poly.pdbx_seq_one_letter_code
_entity_poly.pdbx_strand_id
1 'polypeptide(L)'
;MKESFKKQVEDLEQDWATNERWNGVKRDYSAEDVVRLRGSVLPQYSLAENGAKLLWERLHDMDYVHALGALTGGQAIQYVKAGLPAIYLSGWQVAGDANLSGEIYPDQSLYPVNSVPSVVERINNALRRADQIEWTENNGEATREWMAPIVADAEAGFGGALNVFELTKSMIEAGAAGVHLEDQLSSEKKCGHMGGKVLIPTQQHVRTLTASRLAADV
;
A
#
# COMPACT_ATOMS: atom_id res chain seq x y z
N MET A 1 26.68 13.28 7.84
CA MET A 1 27.11 12.13 8.66
C MET A 1 25.94 11.17 8.77
N LYS A 2 26.17 9.85 8.79
CA LYS A 2 25.07 8.91 9.11
C LYS A 2 24.64 9.16 10.56
N GLU A 3 23.34 9.29 10.79
CA GLU A 3 22.82 9.40 12.15
C GLU A 3 23.18 8.16 12.95
N SER A 4 23.54 8.36 14.22
CA SER A 4 23.85 7.24 15.10
C SER A 4 22.60 6.38 15.29
N PHE A 5 22.81 5.08 15.55
CA PHE A 5 21.70 4.16 15.88
C PHE A 5 20.79 4.73 16.98
N LYS A 6 21.40 5.28 18.04
CA LYS A 6 20.68 5.91 19.15
C LYS A 6 19.82 7.10 18.70
N LYS A 7 20.35 7.96 17.84
CA LYS A 7 19.63 9.13 17.33
C LYS A 7 18.40 8.72 16.51
N GLN A 8 18.55 7.73 15.62
CA GLN A 8 17.42 7.20 14.84
C GLN A 8 16.31 6.60 15.71
N VAL A 9 16.67 5.95 16.83
CA VAL A 9 15.68 5.43 17.79
C VAL A 9 14.96 6.60 18.48
N GLU A 10 15.70 7.58 19.01
CA GLU A 10 15.14 8.77 19.67
C GLU A 10 14.19 9.54 18.74
N ASP A 11 14.57 9.72 17.47
CA ASP A 11 13.75 10.45 16.48
C ASP A 11 12.47 9.69 16.14
N LEU A 12 12.53 8.36 16.03
CA LEU A 12 11.35 7.53 15.77
C LEU A 12 10.39 7.48 16.97
N GLU A 13 10.93 7.39 18.19
CA GLU A 13 10.12 7.47 19.42
C GLU A 13 9.44 8.83 19.55
N GLN A 14 10.16 9.91 19.23
CA GLN A 14 9.61 11.25 19.24
C GLN A 14 8.49 11.41 18.20
N ASP A 15 8.68 10.94 16.96
CA ASP A 15 7.63 10.97 15.93
C ASP A 15 6.38 10.20 16.38
N TRP A 16 6.54 8.97 16.87
CA TRP A 16 5.41 8.17 17.37
C TRP A 16 4.66 8.81 18.54
N ALA A 17 5.35 9.53 19.41
CA ALA A 17 4.76 10.16 20.59
C ALA A 17 4.05 11.49 20.28
N THR A 18 4.50 12.22 19.25
CA THR A 18 4.09 13.62 19.02
C THR A 18 3.27 13.83 17.76
N ASN A 19 3.36 12.93 16.78
CA ASN A 19 2.66 13.08 15.51
C ASN A 19 1.22 12.53 15.62
N GLU A 20 0.23 13.39 15.35
CA GLU A 20 -1.19 13.03 15.41
C GLU A 20 -1.56 11.85 14.50
N ARG A 21 -0.76 11.61 13.44
CA ARG A 21 -0.89 10.46 12.54
C ARG A 21 -0.93 9.12 13.28
N TRP A 22 -0.30 9.04 14.44
CA TRP A 22 -0.14 7.82 15.23
C TRP A 22 -1.06 7.75 16.46
N ASN A 23 -1.96 8.72 16.65
CA ASN A 23 -2.90 8.70 17.76
C ASN A 23 -3.77 7.43 17.70
N GLY A 24 -3.80 6.66 18.80
CA GLY A 24 -4.52 5.38 18.89
C GLY A 24 -3.85 4.20 18.16
N VAL A 25 -2.68 4.39 17.54
CA VAL A 25 -1.96 3.30 16.85
C VAL A 25 -1.07 2.56 17.85
N LYS A 26 -1.38 1.29 18.10
CA LYS A 26 -0.59 0.42 18.98
C LYS A 26 0.47 -0.35 18.19
N ARG A 27 1.67 -0.45 18.75
CA ARG A 27 2.77 -1.33 18.31
C ARG A 27 3.12 -2.28 19.44
N ASP A 28 3.40 -3.54 19.12
CA ASP A 28 3.88 -4.57 20.07
C ASP A 28 5.40 -4.80 19.97
N TYR A 29 6.10 -3.93 19.25
CA TYR A 29 7.55 -3.84 19.11
C TYR A 29 8.03 -2.41 19.40
N SER A 30 9.33 -2.26 19.62
CA SER A 30 9.96 -0.97 19.95
C SER A 30 10.52 -0.23 18.72
N ALA A 31 10.81 1.05 18.86
CA ALA A 31 11.57 1.82 17.86
C ALA A 31 12.98 1.24 17.66
N GLU A 32 13.58 0.69 18.72
CA GLU A 32 14.86 -0.01 18.63
C GLU A 32 14.79 -1.23 17.70
N ASP A 33 13.72 -2.02 17.77
CA ASP A 33 13.53 -3.17 16.89
C ASP A 33 13.39 -2.75 15.42
N VAL A 34 12.72 -1.62 15.16
CA VAL A 34 12.62 -1.03 13.81
C VAL A 34 14.00 -0.64 13.29
N VAL A 35 14.75 0.17 14.06
CA VAL A 35 16.08 0.66 13.65
C VAL A 35 17.07 -0.49 13.46
N ARG A 36 16.92 -1.58 14.22
CA ARG A 36 17.73 -2.80 14.06
C ARG A 36 17.51 -3.49 12.71
N LEU A 37 16.33 -3.36 12.11
CA LEU A 37 15.95 -3.99 10.84
C LEU A 37 16.18 -3.11 9.60
N ARG A 38 16.36 -1.80 9.77
CA ARG A 38 16.55 -0.81 8.68
C ARG A 38 17.79 -1.00 7.82
N GLY A 39 18.82 -1.65 8.35
CA GLY A 39 20.14 -1.66 7.75
C GLY A 39 20.81 -0.27 7.79
N SER A 40 21.93 -0.13 7.08
CA SER A 40 22.77 1.08 7.19
C SER A 40 22.44 2.20 6.18
N VAL A 41 21.49 1.95 5.29
CA VAL A 41 21.05 2.85 4.22
C VAL A 41 19.55 2.68 4.08
N LEU A 42 18.78 3.73 4.35
CA LEU A 42 17.34 3.74 4.11
C LEU A 42 17.06 4.26 2.69
N PRO A 43 16.44 3.44 1.82
CA PRO A 43 15.90 3.93 0.56
C PRO A 43 14.79 4.94 0.80
N GLN A 44 14.61 5.87 -0.14
CA GLN A 44 13.52 6.84 -0.11
C GLN A 44 12.38 6.34 -1.00
N TYR A 45 11.15 6.35 -0.47
CA TYR A 45 9.95 5.86 -1.15
C TYR A 45 8.97 7.02 -1.42
N SER A 46 9.42 8.00 -2.20
CA SER A 46 8.71 9.29 -2.37
C SER A 46 7.25 9.15 -2.80
N LEU A 47 6.92 8.18 -3.66
CA LEU A 47 5.54 7.96 -4.10
C LEU A 47 4.64 7.40 -2.99
N ALA A 48 5.13 6.41 -2.24
CA ALA A 48 4.39 5.86 -1.11
C ALA A 48 4.22 6.91 -0.01
N GLU A 49 5.27 7.68 0.28
CA GLU A 49 5.22 8.74 1.29
C GLU A 49 4.22 9.83 0.91
N ASN A 50 4.30 10.36 -0.31
CA ASN A 50 3.37 11.40 -0.79
C ASN A 50 1.94 10.87 -0.85
N GLY A 51 1.74 9.67 -1.39
CA GLY A 51 0.43 9.04 -1.47
C GLY A 51 -0.19 8.79 -0.09
N ALA A 52 0.59 8.28 0.88
CA ALA A 52 0.09 8.01 2.23
C ALA A 52 -0.28 9.30 2.98
N LYS A 53 0.48 10.38 2.81
CA LYS A 53 0.15 11.72 3.34
C LYS A 53 -1.15 12.25 2.75
N LEU A 54 -1.23 12.27 1.41
CA LEU A 54 -2.42 12.75 0.70
C LEU A 54 -3.67 11.92 1.02
N LEU A 55 -3.54 10.60 1.14
CA LEU A 55 -4.64 9.73 1.55
C LEU A 55 -5.10 10.04 2.98
N TRP A 56 -4.16 10.25 3.90
CA TRP A 56 -4.49 10.60 5.28
C TRP A 56 -5.23 11.94 5.36
N GLU A 57 -4.74 12.98 4.68
CA GLU A 57 -5.39 14.29 4.59
C GLU A 57 -6.82 14.15 4.04
N ARG A 58 -6.99 13.47 2.89
CA ARG A 58 -8.30 13.26 2.26
C ARG A 58 -9.28 12.52 3.18
N LEU A 59 -8.81 11.55 3.96
CA LEU A 59 -9.64 10.82 4.92
C LEU A 59 -10.11 11.68 6.11
N HIS A 60 -9.43 12.79 6.40
CA HIS A 60 -9.80 13.71 7.50
C HIS A 60 -10.57 14.93 7.02
N ASP A 61 -10.29 15.40 5.81
CA ASP A 61 -10.85 16.64 5.27
C ASP A 61 -12.12 16.43 4.43
N MET A 62 -12.25 15.28 3.78
CA MET A 62 -13.43 14.96 2.95
C MET A 62 -14.49 14.23 3.77
N ASP A 63 -15.77 14.43 3.42
CA ASP A 63 -16.89 13.66 3.98
C ASP A 63 -16.69 12.13 3.79
N TYR A 64 -16.13 11.74 2.64
CA TYR A 64 -15.68 10.39 2.33
C TYR A 64 -14.72 10.39 1.12
N VAL A 65 -13.80 9.42 1.10
CA VAL A 65 -12.93 9.15 -0.05
C VAL A 65 -13.49 7.96 -0.82
N HIS A 66 -13.89 8.16 -2.07
CA HIS A 66 -14.39 7.12 -2.95
C HIS A 66 -13.39 6.79 -4.06
N ALA A 67 -13.42 5.56 -4.54
CA ALA A 67 -12.50 5.07 -5.54
C ALA A 67 -13.18 4.03 -6.44
N LEU A 68 -12.59 3.78 -7.61
CA LEU A 68 -12.96 2.69 -8.51
C LEU A 68 -11.77 1.75 -8.69
N GLY A 69 -12.07 0.46 -8.90
CA GLY A 69 -11.07 -0.56 -9.20
C GLY A 69 -10.37 -0.30 -10.53
N ALA A 70 -9.05 -0.13 -10.52
CA ALA A 70 -8.21 -0.02 -11.70
C ALA A 70 -7.27 -1.24 -11.79
N LEU A 71 -7.24 -1.92 -12.92
CA LEU A 71 -6.28 -2.99 -13.23
C LEU A 71 -5.25 -2.58 -14.30
N THR A 72 -5.35 -1.35 -14.80
CA THR A 72 -4.42 -0.77 -15.78
C THR A 72 -4.13 0.70 -15.47
N GLY A 73 -2.95 1.18 -15.88
CA GLY A 73 -2.61 2.61 -15.79
C GLY A 73 -3.51 3.52 -16.63
N GLY A 74 -4.07 3.01 -17.74
CA GLY A 74 -5.00 3.78 -18.57
C GLY A 74 -6.32 4.09 -17.85
N GLN A 75 -6.88 3.11 -17.13
CA GLN A 75 -8.05 3.32 -16.27
C GLN A 75 -7.74 4.37 -15.19
N ALA A 76 -6.62 4.22 -14.49
CA ALA A 76 -6.19 5.16 -13.46
C ALA A 76 -6.08 6.62 -13.98
N ILE A 77 -5.49 6.84 -15.15
CA ILE A 77 -5.43 8.17 -15.77
C ILE A 77 -6.84 8.74 -15.97
N GLN A 78 -7.78 7.94 -16.48
CA GLN A 78 -9.15 8.40 -16.72
C GLN A 78 -9.90 8.68 -15.41
N TYR A 79 -9.64 7.89 -14.37
CA TYR A 79 -10.22 8.09 -13.04
C TYR A 79 -9.78 9.43 -12.44
N VAL A 80 -8.49 9.76 -12.53
CA VAL A 80 -7.97 11.06 -12.09
C VAL A 80 -8.53 12.20 -12.94
N LYS A 81 -8.62 12.04 -14.27
CA LYS A 81 -9.27 13.03 -15.15
C LYS A 81 -10.73 13.26 -14.81
N ALA A 82 -11.44 12.23 -14.37
CA ALA A 82 -12.82 12.31 -13.91
C ALA A 82 -12.97 12.89 -12.50
N GLY A 83 -11.86 13.19 -11.80
CA GLY A 83 -11.85 13.83 -10.49
C GLY A 83 -11.93 12.86 -9.31
N LEU A 84 -11.61 11.57 -9.49
CA LEU A 84 -11.61 10.62 -8.37
C LEU A 84 -10.50 10.94 -7.36
N PRO A 85 -10.80 10.94 -6.05
CA PRO A 85 -9.84 11.30 -4.99
C PRO A 85 -8.92 10.15 -4.58
N ALA A 86 -9.09 8.95 -5.13
CA ALA A 86 -8.20 7.82 -4.87
C ALA A 86 -8.39 6.75 -5.96
N ILE A 87 -7.43 5.83 -6.03
CA ILE A 87 -7.48 4.64 -6.88
C ILE A 87 -7.55 3.42 -5.99
N TYR A 88 -8.48 2.52 -6.29
CA TYR A 88 -8.53 1.21 -5.66
C TYR A 88 -7.89 0.18 -6.59
N LEU A 89 -7.03 -0.68 -6.07
CA LEU A 89 -6.42 -1.77 -6.81
C LEU A 89 -6.87 -3.10 -6.21
N SER A 90 -7.81 -3.76 -6.90
CA SER A 90 -8.47 -4.98 -6.45
C SER A 90 -7.65 -6.23 -6.74
N GLY A 91 -7.45 -7.10 -5.74
CA GLY A 91 -6.81 -8.41 -5.91
C GLY A 91 -7.62 -9.33 -6.82
N TRP A 92 -8.96 -9.25 -6.74
CA TRP A 92 -9.88 -9.94 -7.66
C TRP A 92 -9.65 -9.57 -9.13
N GLN A 93 -9.49 -8.27 -9.43
CA GLN A 93 -9.24 -7.83 -10.82
C GLN A 93 -7.86 -8.28 -11.31
N VAL A 94 -6.86 -8.28 -10.41
CA VAL A 94 -5.51 -8.78 -10.72
C VAL A 94 -5.55 -10.29 -11.00
N ALA A 95 -6.23 -11.07 -10.15
CA ALA A 95 -6.45 -12.50 -10.37
C ALA A 95 -7.13 -12.76 -11.72
N GLY A 96 -8.15 -11.98 -12.06
CA GLY A 96 -8.94 -12.17 -13.27
C GLY A 96 -8.22 -11.80 -14.57
N ASP A 97 -7.39 -10.76 -14.60
CA ASP A 97 -6.90 -10.21 -15.88
C ASP A 97 -5.59 -9.39 -15.84
N ALA A 98 -4.86 -9.34 -14.71
CA ALA A 98 -3.66 -8.49 -14.62
C ALA A 98 -2.53 -9.06 -13.76
N ASN A 99 -2.50 -10.37 -13.52
CA ASN A 99 -1.47 -11.01 -12.71
C ASN A 99 -0.26 -11.50 -13.53
N LEU A 100 0.83 -11.79 -12.83
CA LEU A 100 2.11 -12.14 -13.44
C LEU A 100 2.23 -13.59 -13.92
N SER A 101 1.25 -14.47 -13.66
CA SER A 101 1.25 -15.77 -14.33
C SER A 101 0.63 -15.72 -15.72
N GLY A 102 -0.05 -14.61 -16.07
CA GLY A 102 -0.74 -14.46 -17.36
C GLY A 102 -1.98 -15.33 -17.50
N GLU A 103 -2.48 -15.90 -16.39
CA GLU A 103 -3.66 -16.76 -16.38
C GLU A 103 -4.88 -16.01 -15.83
N ILE A 104 -6.07 -16.51 -16.17
CA ILE A 104 -7.33 -16.03 -15.59
C ILE A 104 -7.65 -16.87 -14.36
N TYR A 105 -7.67 -16.24 -13.18
CA TYR A 105 -7.98 -16.91 -11.93
C TYR A 105 -9.27 -16.42 -11.27
N PRO A 106 -9.96 -17.30 -10.51
CA PRO A 106 -10.86 -16.84 -9.48
C PRO A 106 -10.10 -16.19 -8.33
N ASP A 107 -10.82 -15.44 -7.51
CA ASP A 107 -10.26 -14.73 -6.36
C ASP A 107 -10.04 -15.65 -5.15
N GLN A 108 -8.94 -16.41 -5.23
CA GLN A 108 -8.50 -17.41 -4.23
C GLN A 108 -6.99 -17.38 -3.97
N SER A 109 -6.35 -16.21 -4.11
CA SER A 109 -4.90 -16.02 -3.89
C SER A 109 -3.99 -16.98 -4.69
N LEU A 110 -4.40 -17.37 -5.91
CA LEU A 110 -3.66 -18.31 -6.77
C LEU A 110 -2.47 -17.68 -7.50
N TYR A 111 -2.51 -16.37 -7.71
CA TYR A 111 -1.53 -15.67 -8.53
C TYR A 111 -0.21 -15.40 -7.76
N PRO A 112 0.91 -15.15 -8.47
CA PRO A 112 2.18 -14.81 -7.82
C PRO A 112 2.08 -13.56 -6.93
N VAL A 113 2.55 -13.64 -5.68
CA VAL A 113 2.43 -12.58 -4.65
C VAL A 113 2.85 -11.18 -5.10
N ASN A 114 3.80 -11.07 -6.02
CA ASN A 114 4.30 -9.81 -6.58
C ASN A 114 3.41 -9.22 -7.69
N SER A 115 2.25 -9.82 -7.99
CA SER A 115 1.34 -9.35 -9.04
C SER A 115 0.72 -8.00 -8.70
N VAL A 116 0.14 -7.84 -7.50
CA VAL A 116 -0.46 -6.55 -7.12
C VAL A 116 0.58 -5.43 -7.04
N PRO A 117 1.76 -5.61 -6.40
CA PRO A 117 2.85 -4.62 -6.47
C PRO A 117 3.21 -4.20 -7.90
N SER A 118 3.27 -5.14 -8.85
CA SER A 118 3.57 -4.81 -10.26
C SER A 118 2.51 -3.91 -10.90
N VAL A 119 1.24 -4.05 -10.50
CA VAL A 119 0.15 -3.19 -11.00
C VAL A 119 0.13 -1.84 -10.29
N VAL A 120 0.48 -1.77 -8.99
CA VAL A 120 0.73 -0.49 -8.29
C VAL A 120 1.80 0.31 -9.04
N GLU A 121 2.94 -0.30 -9.34
CA GLU A 121 4.03 0.35 -10.06
C GLU A 121 3.58 0.81 -11.46
N ARG A 122 2.83 -0.04 -12.18
CA ARG A 122 2.27 0.30 -13.50
C ARG A 122 1.33 1.51 -13.44
N ILE A 123 0.47 1.58 -12.43
CA ILE A 123 -0.44 2.71 -12.23
C ILE A 123 0.36 3.98 -11.92
N ASN A 124 1.29 3.93 -10.97
CA ASN A 124 2.14 5.07 -10.63
C ASN A 124 2.95 5.59 -11.84
N ASN A 125 3.50 4.68 -12.65
CA ASN A 125 4.21 5.05 -13.88
C ASN A 125 3.30 5.76 -14.91
N ALA A 126 2.03 5.34 -15.02
CA ALA A 126 1.05 5.95 -15.91
C ALA A 126 0.64 7.34 -15.44
N LEU A 127 0.35 7.50 -14.14
CA LEU A 127 0.03 8.78 -13.52
C LEU A 127 1.19 9.77 -13.63
N ARG A 128 2.41 9.32 -13.32
CA ARG A 128 3.62 10.14 -13.47
C ARG A 128 3.85 10.57 -14.91
N ARG A 129 3.51 9.73 -15.90
CA ARG A 129 3.60 10.13 -17.31
C ARG A 129 2.56 11.20 -17.65
N ALA A 130 1.34 11.08 -17.14
CA ALA A 130 0.30 12.09 -17.35
C ALA A 130 0.68 13.43 -16.71
N ASP A 131 1.25 13.39 -15.50
CA ASP A 131 1.83 14.54 -14.80
C ASP A 131 2.92 15.23 -15.61
N GLN A 132 3.91 14.47 -16.09
CA GLN A 132 5.00 15.00 -16.92
C GLN A 132 4.50 15.68 -18.21
N ILE A 133 3.44 15.15 -18.81
CA ILE A 133 2.83 15.74 -20.01
C ILE A 133 2.18 17.07 -19.64
N GLU A 134 1.33 17.12 -18.61
CA GLU A 134 0.67 18.35 -18.19
C GLU A 134 1.69 19.42 -17.76
N TRP A 135 2.69 19.03 -16.97
CA TRP A 135 3.80 19.91 -16.56
C TRP A 135 4.50 20.53 -17.77
N THR A 136 4.75 19.74 -18.81
CA THR A 136 5.41 20.23 -20.02
C THR A 136 4.50 21.15 -20.85
N GLU A 137 3.23 20.79 -21.01
CA GLU A 137 2.26 21.53 -21.82
C GLU A 137 1.83 22.85 -21.17
N ASN A 138 1.92 22.95 -19.84
CA ASN A 138 1.51 24.11 -19.06
C ASN A 138 2.68 24.89 -18.44
N ASN A 139 3.88 24.86 -19.04
CA ASN A 139 5.05 25.63 -18.58
C ASN A 139 5.43 25.42 -17.09
N GLY A 140 5.26 24.20 -16.59
CA GLY A 140 5.59 23.83 -15.22
C GLY A 140 4.43 23.93 -14.22
N GLU A 141 3.18 23.90 -14.70
CA GLU A 141 1.99 23.92 -13.84
C GLU A 141 1.12 22.68 -14.05
N ALA A 142 0.97 21.84 -13.01
CA ALA A 142 -0.02 20.77 -12.99
C ALA A 142 -1.34 21.30 -12.41
N THR A 143 -2.43 21.24 -13.18
CA THR A 143 -3.76 21.69 -12.72
C THR A 143 -4.53 20.60 -11.99
N ARG A 144 -4.03 19.35 -12.05
CA ARG A 144 -4.61 18.18 -11.40
C ARG A 144 -3.58 17.53 -10.49
N GLU A 145 -4.07 16.96 -9.41
CA GLU A 145 -3.28 16.05 -8.58
C GLU A 145 -3.20 14.69 -9.27
N TRP A 146 -2.21 14.51 -10.14
CA TRP A 146 -2.03 13.27 -10.89
C TRP A 146 -1.65 12.09 -10.03
N MET A 147 -0.88 12.32 -8.97
CA MET A 147 -0.35 11.26 -8.11
C MET A 147 -1.38 10.90 -7.04
N ALA A 148 -2.59 10.54 -7.49
CA ALA A 148 -3.67 10.11 -6.63
C ALA A 148 -3.28 8.87 -5.81
N PRO A 149 -3.67 8.80 -4.53
CA PRO A 149 -3.27 7.71 -3.65
C PRO A 149 -3.87 6.38 -4.10
N ILE A 150 -3.03 5.34 -4.12
CA ILE A 150 -3.44 3.97 -4.46
C ILE A 150 -3.65 3.18 -3.18
N VAL A 151 -4.86 2.67 -2.97
CA VAL A 151 -5.17 1.68 -1.92
C VAL A 151 -5.19 0.30 -2.56
N ALA A 152 -4.26 -0.56 -2.16
CA ALA A 152 -4.01 -1.85 -2.79
C ALA A 152 -4.43 -3.04 -1.91
N ASP A 153 -4.94 -4.08 -2.57
CA ASP A 153 -5.31 -5.34 -1.96
C ASP A 153 -4.07 -6.21 -1.69
N ALA A 154 -3.80 -6.50 -0.41
CA ALA A 154 -2.74 -7.40 0.02
C ALA A 154 -3.27 -8.79 0.40
N GLU A 155 -4.52 -9.11 0.06
CA GLU A 155 -5.16 -10.40 0.31
C GLU A 155 -5.09 -10.75 1.81
N ALA A 156 -4.90 -12.03 2.13
CA ALA A 156 -4.52 -12.48 3.46
C ALA A 156 -2.99 -12.52 3.67
N GLY A 157 -2.19 -11.90 2.78
CA GLY A 157 -0.73 -11.84 2.89
C GLY A 157 0.05 -13.05 2.36
N PHE A 158 -0.58 -13.94 1.57
CA PHE A 158 0.07 -15.07 0.88
C PHE A 158 0.89 -16.02 1.77
N GLY A 159 0.50 -16.19 3.04
CA GLY A 159 1.17 -17.11 3.95
C GLY A 159 1.24 -16.61 5.38
N GLY A 160 2.45 -16.60 5.94
CA GLY A 160 2.71 -16.20 7.32
C GLY A 160 3.11 -14.72 7.48
N ALA A 161 3.51 -14.35 8.68
CA ALA A 161 3.89 -12.97 9.01
C ALA A 161 5.05 -12.44 8.15
N LEU A 162 6.01 -13.29 7.76
CA LEU A 162 7.11 -12.89 6.88
C LEU A 162 6.65 -12.63 5.43
N ASN A 163 5.66 -13.40 4.95
CA ASN A 163 5.05 -13.15 3.64
C ASN A 163 4.32 -11.80 3.64
N VAL A 164 3.58 -11.50 4.71
CA VAL A 164 2.93 -10.19 4.91
C VAL A 164 3.97 -9.07 4.93
N PHE A 165 5.06 -9.24 5.69
CA PHE A 165 6.12 -8.24 5.79
C PHE A 165 6.72 -7.91 4.41
N GLU A 166 7.12 -8.93 3.64
CA GLU A 166 7.70 -8.74 2.31
C GLU A 166 6.69 -8.18 1.29
N LEU A 167 5.40 -8.58 1.39
CA LEU A 167 4.36 -8.03 0.53
C LEU A 167 4.12 -6.55 0.83
N THR A 168 3.99 -6.16 2.10
CA THR A 168 3.80 -4.76 2.46
C THR A 168 4.99 -3.91 2.03
N LYS A 169 6.22 -4.41 2.22
CA LYS A 169 7.42 -3.76 1.70
C LYS A 169 7.36 -3.58 0.17
N SER A 170 7.01 -4.62 -0.56
CA SER A 170 6.88 -4.57 -2.03
C SER A 170 5.82 -3.56 -2.49
N MET A 171 4.72 -3.41 -1.73
CA MET A 171 3.68 -2.42 -2.01
C MET A 171 4.18 -0.99 -1.78
N ILE A 172 4.95 -0.75 -0.71
CA ILE A 172 5.58 0.55 -0.43
C ILE A 172 6.60 0.89 -1.51
N GLU A 173 7.46 -0.07 -1.88
CA GLU A 173 8.45 0.09 -2.95
C GLU A 173 7.78 0.45 -4.30
N ALA A 174 6.64 -0.16 -4.60
CA ALA A 174 5.84 0.14 -5.78
C ALA A 174 5.09 1.49 -5.71
N GLY A 175 5.00 2.11 -4.52
CA GLY A 175 4.36 3.41 -4.30
C GLY A 175 2.89 3.35 -3.90
N ALA A 176 2.44 2.30 -3.21
CA ALA A 176 1.10 2.25 -2.64
C ALA A 176 0.95 3.25 -1.48
N ALA A 177 -0.21 3.92 -1.40
CA ALA A 177 -0.54 4.86 -0.33
C ALA A 177 -1.15 4.15 0.89
N GLY A 178 -1.86 3.05 0.65
CA GLY A 178 -2.46 2.21 1.68
C GLY A 178 -2.58 0.78 1.21
N VAL A 179 -2.59 -0.15 2.16
CA VAL A 179 -2.80 -1.58 1.92
C VAL A 179 -3.88 -2.09 2.84
N HIS A 180 -4.71 -3.03 2.37
CA HIS A 180 -5.65 -3.75 3.23
C HIS A 180 -5.35 -5.24 3.26
N LEU A 181 -5.55 -5.85 4.43
CA LEU A 181 -5.33 -7.26 4.71
C LEU A 181 -6.62 -7.84 5.30
N GLU A 182 -6.91 -9.10 5.01
CA GLU A 182 -8.08 -9.81 5.55
C GLU A 182 -7.70 -10.99 6.46
N ASP A 183 -8.66 -11.43 7.28
CA ASP A 183 -8.52 -12.47 8.30
C ASP A 183 -9.00 -13.85 7.84
N GLN A 184 -8.89 -14.12 6.54
CA GLN A 184 -9.08 -15.45 5.98
C GLN A 184 -7.77 -16.24 5.96
N LEU A 185 -7.87 -17.57 5.94
CA LEU A 185 -6.72 -18.45 5.71
C LEU A 185 -6.22 -18.27 4.27
N SER A 186 -4.96 -17.86 4.08
CA SER A 186 -4.40 -17.54 2.76
C SER A 186 -4.52 -18.66 1.72
N SER A 187 -4.33 -19.93 2.14
CA SER A 187 -4.41 -21.08 1.23
C SER A 187 -5.85 -21.43 0.82
N GLU A 188 -6.85 -20.90 1.52
CA GLU A 188 -8.28 -21.13 1.30
C GLU A 188 -9.05 -19.82 1.14
N LYS A 189 -8.32 -18.75 0.76
CA LYS A 189 -8.87 -17.41 0.61
C LYS A 189 -9.98 -17.44 -0.43
N LYS A 190 -11.04 -16.66 -0.19
CA LYS A 190 -12.12 -16.49 -1.17
C LYS A 190 -12.58 -15.04 -1.19
N CYS A 191 -13.10 -14.61 -2.34
CA CYS A 191 -13.82 -13.34 -2.44
C CYS A 191 -14.87 -13.21 -1.33
N GLY A 192 -15.03 -12.00 -0.77
CA GLY A 192 -15.95 -11.74 0.35
C GLY A 192 -17.41 -12.16 0.09
N HIS A 193 -17.82 -12.24 -1.17
CA HIS A 193 -19.16 -12.62 -1.61
C HIS A 193 -19.32 -14.13 -1.91
N MET A 194 -18.25 -14.92 -1.82
CA MET A 194 -18.28 -16.37 -2.02
C MET A 194 -18.51 -17.12 -0.70
N GLY A 195 -19.17 -18.27 -0.77
CA GLY A 195 -19.30 -19.21 0.36
C GLY A 195 -17.99 -19.97 0.64
N GLY A 196 -17.90 -20.61 1.81
CA GLY A 196 -16.75 -21.48 2.15
C GLY A 196 -15.49 -20.74 2.62
N LYS A 197 -15.64 -19.49 3.10
CA LYS A 197 -14.56 -18.72 3.73
C LYS A 197 -14.12 -19.39 5.03
N VAL A 198 -12.81 -19.38 5.30
CA VAL A 198 -12.23 -19.95 6.52
C VAL A 198 -11.46 -18.85 7.23
N LEU A 199 -11.91 -18.49 8.44
CA LEU A 199 -11.25 -17.47 9.26
C LEU A 199 -10.03 -18.06 9.98
N ILE A 200 -9.02 -17.21 10.18
CA ILE A 200 -7.93 -17.47 11.13
C ILE A 200 -8.32 -16.94 12.52
N PRO A 201 -7.66 -17.40 13.60
CA PRO A 201 -7.85 -16.81 14.92
C PRO A 201 -7.55 -15.31 14.94
N THR A 202 -8.28 -14.52 15.74
CA THR A 202 -8.07 -13.06 15.86
C THR A 202 -6.63 -12.69 16.13
N GLN A 203 -5.94 -13.41 17.02
CA GLN A 203 -4.53 -13.16 17.35
C GLN A 203 -3.60 -13.36 16.15
N GLN A 204 -3.95 -14.27 15.23
CA GLN A 204 -3.19 -14.47 14.01
C GLN A 204 -3.34 -13.26 13.07
N HIS A 205 -4.54 -12.69 12.96
CA HIS A 205 -4.74 -11.48 12.16
C HIS A 205 -4.09 -10.24 12.80
N VAL A 206 -4.11 -10.12 14.14
CA VAL A 206 -3.32 -9.09 14.84
C VAL A 206 -1.84 -9.20 14.47
N ARG A 207 -1.28 -10.41 14.44
CA ARG A 207 0.11 -10.63 14.00
C ARG A 207 0.34 -10.23 12.54
N THR A 208 -0.62 -10.47 11.67
CA THR A 208 -0.59 -9.99 10.26
C THR A 208 -0.53 -8.47 10.20
N LEU A 209 -1.39 -7.77 10.95
CA LEU A 209 -1.40 -6.30 11.00
C LEU A 209 -0.10 -5.74 11.61
N THR A 210 0.42 -6.36 12.67
CA THR A 210 1.73 -6.06 13.26
C THR A 210 2.85 -6.18 12.22
N ALA A 211 2.90 -7.29 11.48
CA ALA A 211 3.94 -7.51 10.47
C ALA A 211 3.87 -6.46 9.34
N SER A 212 2.66 -6.10 8.91
CA SER A 212 2.47 -5.04 7.92
C SER A 212 2.88 -3.66 8.45
N ARG A 213 2.56 -3.33 9.71
CA ARG A 213 2.99 -2.05 10.31
C ARG A 213 4.51 -2.01 10.49
N LEU A 214 5.12 -3.13 10.89
CA LEU A 214 6.57 -3.24 11.04
C LEU A 214 7.29 -3.01 9.71
N ALA A 215 6.80 -3.61 8.62
CA ALA A 215 7.34 -3.38 7.28
C ALA A 215 7.25 -1.92 6.83
N ALA A 216 6.25 -1.17 7.29
CA ALA A 216 6.09 0.24 6.97
C ALA A 216 6.92 1.18 7.87
N ASP A 217 7.22 0.76 9.11
CA ASP A 217 8.07 1.53 10.02
C ASP A 217 9.57 1.35 9.69
N VAL A 218 9.96 0.17 9.18
CA VAL A 218 11.34 -0.16 8.75
C VAL A 218 11.69 0.63 7.49
#